data_AF-A0A7J9PY67-F1
#
_entry.id   AF-A0A7J9PY67-F1
#
_cell.length_a   1.000
_cell.length_b   1.000
_cell.length_c   1.000
_cell.angle_alpha   90.00
_cell.angle_beta   90.00
_cell.angle_gamma   90.00
#
_symmetry.space_group_name_H-M   'P 1'
#
loop_
_entity.id
_entity.type
_entity.pdbx_description
1 polymer ?
#
loop_
_entity_poly.entity_id
_entity_poly.type
_entity_poly.pdbx_seq_one_letter_code
_entity_poly.pdbx_strand_id
1 'polypeptide(L)'
;IPPIFGKLLYGSRFHAIRQSRGQQGIGISAVVMYAQLTTGRPTKITSKISEDRPAYQADLMMDTKKNQPEILREDTFHWDKKSGTKIELIIQGRYVKEKRQSVFEYLRSTAIVNPHARIILIEPDNTKTVFERATEKMPKATVEIKPHPEGTELGTLLKMGRATESYKLLSFLVNEFSRVTTEKAREICVRANVDEDMRPQDINREQANRLLNAFKLVKIMTPPTDCLSPIGETLVKKGLKKEMKADFIATSTRPPSVFSGNPFQVEAGIVYGGELPKEQSIQIMRFGNRVPLLYQQGGCVITHAIETIDWRRYGLEQRGGTGIPVGPAIVSVHVASTKIPFTSESKEAIADISEIQTEIQLVMRECARKMLSHLRKQQKLAKMKEKEEIIRKVLPLIAEKSADVLNKPVPPIAQVIAKIMNSVIIEDRIEYDEKNKTHKVKIEITNYTPHAKKFMLKAVVPSDAKIQNVNPKPESTDHIITWDMKGIPSTEKRTLEFEILGLDKDDYDENELYIDGIDPELVSGAEAWDSEAFEEKRKIMMEETKEEEIEEEIEEENKNSEKEEGE
;
A
#
# COMPACT_ATOMS: atom_id res chain seq x y z
N ILE A 1 -19.09 -21.93 -18.43
CA ILE A 1 -17.66 -22.01 -18.81
C ILE A 1 -17.43 -21.57 -20.26
N PRO A 2 -18.06 -22.18 -21.28
CA PRO A 2 -17.72 -21.90 -22.68
C PRO A 2 -17.74 -20.41 -23.09
N PRO A 3 -18.76 -19.59 -22.73
CA PRO A 3 -18.77 -18.17 -23.10
C PRO A 3 -17.64 -17.35 -22.46
N ILE A 4 -17.14 -17.74 -21.29
CA ILE A 4 -16.06 -17.01 -20.59
C ILE A 4 -14.72 -17.18 -21.32
N PHE A 5 -14.50 -18.34 -21.94
CA PHE A 5 -13.21 -18.71 -22.53
C PHE A 5 -13.18 -18.62 -24.06
N GLY A 6 -14.33 -18.74 -24.74
CA GLY A 6 -14.41 -18.74 -26.21
C GLY A 6 -15.30 -17.64 -26.80
N LYS A 7 -15.67 -16.62 -26.03
CA LYS A 7 -16.33 -15.42 -26.54
C LYS A 7 -15.53 -14.18 -26.16
N LEU A 8 -15.14 -13.40 -27.16
CA LEU A 8 -14.56 -12.07 -26.96
C LEU A 8 -15.65 -11.10 -26.50
N LEU A 9 -15.26 -10.14 -25.67
CA LEU A 9 -16.16 -9.15 -25.08
C LEU A 9 -17.29 -9.77 -24.23
N TYR A 10 -16.96 -10.84 -23.51
CA TYR A 10 -17.87 -11.46 -22.55
C TYR A 10 -17.30 -11.38 -21.14
N GLY A 11 -18.12 -10.99 -20.17
CA GLY A 11 -17.72 -10.99 -18.77
C GLY A 11 -18.71 -10.29 -17.86
N SER A 12 -18.77 -10.74 -16.62
CA SER A 12 -19.59 -10.14 -15.56
C SER A 12 -19.14 -8.75 -15.12
N ARG A 13 -18.00 -8.26 -15.64
CA ARG A 13 -17.35 -7.00 -15.26
C ARG A 13 -17.63 -5.85 -16.22
N PHE A 14 -18.37 -6.11 -17.29
CA PHE A 14 -18.62 -5.13 -18.36
C PHE A 14 -19.62 -4.03 -17.99
N HIS A 15 -20.56 -4.34 -17.09
CA HIS A 15 -21.67 -3.46 -16.72
C HIS A 15 -21.49 -2.85 -15.33
N ALA A 16 -20.74 -3.52 -14.46
CA ALA A 16 -20.53 -3.10 -13.09
C ALA A 16 -19.42 -2.06 -12.96
N ILE A 17 -19.74 -0.89 -12.42
CA ILE A 17 -18.76 0.13 -12.05
C ILE A 17 -18.28 -0.18 -10.63
N ARG A 18 -17.18 -0.92 -10.54
CA ARG A 18 -16.48 -1.22 -9.29
C ARG A 18 -15.01 -1.48 -9.57
N GLN A 19 -14.16 -1.32 -8.56
CA GLN A 19 -12.75 -1.68 -8.72
C GLN A 19 -12.62 -3.16 -9.09
N SER A 20 -11.93 -3.41 -10.20
CA SER A 20 -11.61 -4.75 -10.67
C SER A 20 -10.29 -4.77 -11.44
N ARG A 21 -9.63 -5.93 -11.46
CA ARG A 21 -8.35 -6.13 -12.17
C ARG A 21 -8.48 -6.06 -13.70
N GLY A 22 -9.67 -6.31 -14.25
CA GLY A 22 -9.88 -6.38 -15.70
C GLY A 22 -11.22 -5.79 -16.10
N GLN A 23 -11.20 -4.92 -17.11
CA GLN A 23 -12.36 -4.11 -17.51
C GLN A 23 -13.20 -4.71 -18.65
N GLN A 24 -12.56 -5.20 -19.72
CA GLN A 24 -13.22 -5.48 -21.01
C GLN A 24 -13.44 -6.97 -21.29
N GLY A 25 -13.25 -7.89 -20.33
CA GLY A 25 -13.51 -9.34 -20.54
C GLY A 25 -12.83 -9.99 -21.77
N ILE A 26 -11.75 -9.42 -22.31
CA ILE A 26 -11.00 -9.98 -23.45
C ILE A 26 -9.88 -10.92 -22.97
N GLY A 27 -9.38 -10.72 -21.75
CA GLY A 27 -8.11 -11.26 -21.29
C GLY A 27 -7.93 -12.76 -21.54
N ILE A 28 -8.78 -13.60 -20.93
CA ILE A 28 -8.62 -15.06 -21.05
C ILE A 28 -8.97 -15.58 -22.45
N SER A 29 -10.00 -15.03 -23.10
CA SER A 29 -10.39 -15.41 -24.47
C SER A 29 -9.29 -15.11 -25.48
N ALA A 30 -8.53 -14.03 -25.29
CA ALA A 30 -7.36 -13.72 -26.12
C ALA A 30 -6.22 -14.72 -25.92
N VAL A 31 -6.01 -15.23 -24.70
CA VAL A 31 -5.01 -16.28 -24.43
C VAL A 31 -5.42 -17.59 -25.11
N VAL A 32 -6.70 -17.97 -25.04
CA VAL A 32 -7.24 -19.15 -25.73
C VAL A 32 -7.06 -19.02 -27.25
N MET A 33 -7.39 -17.85 -27.80
CA MET A 33 -7.18 -17.55 -29.22
C MET A 33 -5.71 -17.64 -29.61
N TYR A 34 -4.80 -17.08 -28.81
CA TYR A 34 -3.36 -17.13 -29.09
C TYR A 34 -2.81 -18.56 -29.03
N ALA A 35 -3.24 -19.36 -28.05
CA ALA A 35 -2.87 -20.77 -27.94
C ALA A 35 -3.32 -21.58 -29.18
N GLN A 36 -4.56 -21.35 -29.61
CA GLN A 36 -5.13 -21.97 -30.80
C GLN A 36 -4.39 -21.54 -32.08
N LEU A 37 -4.08 -20.25 -32.24
CA LEU A 37 -3.38 -19.74 -33.43
C LEU A 37 -1.95 -20.24 -33.53
N THR A 38 -1.25 -20.37 -32.39
CA THR A 38 0.17 -20.75 -32.38
C THR A 38 0.39 -22.26 -32.42
N THR A 39 -0.46 -23.04 -31.76
CA THR A 39 -0.24 -24.50 -31.61
C THR A 39 -1.33 -25.37 -32.23
N GLY A 40 -2.49 -24.80 -32.56
CA GLY A 40 -3.66 -25.54 -33.04
C GLY A 40 -4.30 -26.47 -32.00
N ARG A 41 -3.82 -26.48 -30.75
CA ARG A 41 -4.33 -27.38 -29.70
C ARG A 41 -5.49 -26.72 -28.93
N PRO A 42 -6.51 -27.50 -28.53
CA PRO A 42 -7.61 -26.98 -27.71
C PRO A 42 -7.12 -26.63 -26.30
N THR A 43 -7.79 -25.67 -25.67
CA THR A 43 -7.56 -25.32 -24.26
C THR A 43 -8.37 -26.25 -23.37
N LYS A 44 -7.71 -26.91 -22.42
CA LYS A 44 -8.38 -27.80 -21.47
C LYS A 44 -8.72 -27.04 -20.20
N ILE A 45 -10.00 -27.01 -19.85
CA ILE A 45 -10.50 -26.34 -18.64
C ILE A 45 -11.16 -27.38 -17.76
N THR A 46 -10.76 -27.44 -16.49
CA THR A 46 -11.37 -28.28 -15.45
C THR A 46 -11.87 -27.39 -14.33
N SER A 47 -13.15 -27.49 -13.96
CA SER A 47 -13.74 -26.65 -12.90
C SER A 47 -14.66 -27.46 -12.00
N LYS A 48 -14.60 -27.20 -10.68
CA LYS A 48 -15.46 -27.81 -9.66
C LYS A 48 -16.01 -26.71 -8.75
N ILE A 49 -17.32 -26.69 -8.59
CA ILE A 49 -18.06 -25.63 -7.86
C ILE A 49 -18.00 -25.88 -6.35
N SER A 50 -18.34 -27.10 -5.93
CA SER A 50 -18.39 -27.52 -4.51
C SER A 50 -17.97 -28.98 -4.37
N GLU A 51 -17.71 -29.40 -3.14
CA GLU A 51 -17.19 -30.75 -2.82
C GLU A 51 -18.14 -31.85 -3.32
N ASP A 52 -19.45 -31.60 -3.21
CA ASP A 52 -20.54 -32.52 -3.57
C ASP A 52 -20.83 -32.61 -5.07
N ARG A 53 -20.20 -31.78 -5.90
CA ARG A 53 -20.44 -31.77 -7.35
C ARG A 53 -19.28 -32.38 -8.12
N PRO A 54 -19.53 -33.16 -9.19
CA PRO A 54 -18.47 -33.64 -10.05
C PRO A 54 -17.74 -32.47 -10.71
N ALA A 55 -16.46 -32.66 -11.02
CA ALA A 55 -15.70 -31.68 -11.80
C ALA A 55 -16.14 -31.77 -13.26
N TYR A 56 -16.34 -30.61 -13.87
CA TYR A 56 -16.63 -30.47 -15.29
C TYR A 56 -15.34 -30.16 -16.05
N GLN A 57 -15.06 -30.94 -17.09
CA GLN A 57 -13.93 -30.74 -17.99
C GLN A 57 -14.43 -30.45 -19.40
N ALA A 58 -13.88 -29.40 -20.02
CA ALA A 58 -14.14 -29.07 -21.40
C ALA A 58 -12.84 -28.79 -22.15
N ASP A 59 -12.70 -29.39 -23.34
CA ASP A 59 -11.69 -29.03 -24.32
C ASP A 59 -12.32 -28.03 -25.30
N LEU A 60 -11.84 -26.79 -25.24
CA LEU A 60 -12.45 -25.63 -25.89
C LEU A 60 -11.53 -25.06 -26.99
N MET A 61 -12.15 -24.73 -28.12
CA MET A 61 -11.61 -23.88 -29.18
C MET A 61 -12.53 -22.67 -29.39
N MET A 62 -12.06 -21.68 -30.13
CA MET A 62 -12.82 -20.48 -30.47
C MET A 62 -13.04 -20.40 -31.99
N ASP A 63 -14.29 -20.27 -32.41
CA ASP A 63 -14.63 -19.88 -33.77
C ASP A 63 -14.45 -18.36 -33.91
N THR A 64 -13.35 -17.95 -34.54
CA THR A 64 -13.01 -16.54 -34.75
C THR A 64 -13.96 -15.83 -35.70
N LYS A 65 -14.69 -16.53 -36.58
CA LYS A 65 -15.65 -15.92 -37.51
C LYS A 65 -16.95 -15.57 -36.81
N LYS A 66 -17.45 -16.46 -35.96
CA LYS A 66 -18.72 -16.28 -35.23
C LYS A 66 -18.55 -15.66 -33.84
N ASN A 67 -17.31 -15.55 -33.34
CA ASN A 67 -17.01 -15.16 -31.97
C ASN A 67 -17.81 -16.01 -30.96
N GLN A 68 -17.72 -17.34 -31.14
CA GLN A 68 -18.43 -18.31 -30.31
C GLN A 68 -17.47 -19.44 -29.87
N PRO A 69 -17.68 -20.00 -28.67
CA PRO A 69 -16.92 -21.16 -28.23
C PRO A 69 -17.33 -22.40 -29.05
N GLU A 70 -16.34 -23.16 -29.48
CA GLU A 70 -16.49 -24.48 -30.06
C GLU A 70 -16.02 -25.52 -29.04
N ILE A 71 -16.91 -26.42 -28.64
CA ILE A 71 -16.63 -27.44 -27.64
C ILE A 71 -16.31 -28.74 -28.37
N LEU A 72 -15.09 -29.23 -28.24
CA LEU A 72 -14.67 -30.48 -28.88
C LEU A 72 -15.02 -31.70 -28.04
N ARG A 73 -14.89 -31.56 -26.71
CA ARG A 73 -15.09 -32.63 -25.76
C ARG A 73 -15.58 -32.07 -24.43
N GLU A 74 -16.57 -32.73 -23.85
CA GLU A 74 -17.06 -32.47 -22.50
C GLU A 74 -17.07 -33.78 -21.72
N ASP A 75 -16.47 -33.77 -20.53
CA ASP A 75 -16.51 -34.89 -19.60
C ASP A 75 -16.82 -34.40 -18.19
N THR A 76 -17.33 -35.31 -17.36
CA THR A 76 -17.46 -35.09 -15.92
C THR A 76 -16.73 -36.19 -15.17
N PHE A 77 -15.93 -35.83 -14.16
CA PHE A 77 -15.15 -36.79 -13.39
C PHE A 77 -15.01 -36.36 -11.93
N HIS A 78 -14.63 -37.29 -11.05
CA HIS A 78 -14.38 -36.99 -9.65
C HIS A 78 -13.00 -36.34 -9.47
N TRP A 79 -12.96 -35.18 -8.83
CA TRP A 79 -11.71 -34.46 -8.55
C TRP A 79 -11.54 -34.29 -7.04
N ASP A 80 -10.41 -34.75 -6.51
CA ASP A 80 -10.05 -34.78 -5.07
C ASP A 80 -9.78 -33.38 -4.46
N LYS A 81 -10.36 -32.32 -5.03
CA LYS A 81 -10.31 -30.96 -4.50
C LYS A 81 -11.71 -30.51 -4.08
N LYS A 82 -11.79 -29.65 -3.07
CA LYS A 82 -13.06 -29.07 -2.60
C LYS A 82 -13.73 -28.23 -3.68
N SER A 83 -13.00 -27.29 -4.26
CA SER A 83 -13.44 -26.43 -5.36
C SER A 83 -12.23 -25.87 -6.12
N GLY A 84 -12.47 -25.30 -7.30
CA GLY A 84 -11.44 -24.56 -8.04
C GLY A 84 -11.59 -24.68 -9.55
N THR A 85 -10.74 -23.96 -10.27
CA THR A 85 -10.66 -24.03 -11.74
C THR A 85 -9.19 -24.15 -12.17
N LYS A 86 -8.90 -25.16 -12.98
CA LYS A 86 -7.60 -25.42 -13.61
C LYS A 86 -7.73 -25.13 -15.10
N ILE A 87 -6.76 -24.40 -15.65
CA ILE A 87 -6.70 -24.04 -17.06
C ILE A 87 -5.36 -24.54 -17.59
N GLU A 88 -5.39 -25.34 -18.64
CA GLU A 88 -4.20 -25.89 -19.31
C GLU A 88 -4.21 -25.46 -20.77
N LEU A 89 -3.15 -24.77 -21.18
CA LEU A 89 -3.00 -24.22 -22.50
C LEU A 89 -1.56 -24.33 -22.96
N ILE A 90 -1.39 -24.60 -24.25
CA ILE A 90 -0.10 -24.79 -24.89
C ILE A 90 0.07 -23.61 -25.83
N ILE A 91 1.12 -22.82 -25.60
CA ILE A 91 1.41 -21.62 -26.37
C ILE A 91 2.84 -21.71 -26.92
N GLN A 92 3.05 -21.17 -28.11
CA GLN A 92 4.41 -20.92 -28.58
C GLN A 92 4.94 -19.64 -27.93
N GLY A 93 6.06 -19.72 -27.22
CA GLY A 93 6.65 -18.55 -26.56
C GLY A 93 8.03 -18.84 -26.00
N ARG A 94 8.75 -17.78 -25.60
CA ARG A 94 10.04 -17.89 -24.92
C ARG A 94 9.88 -17.53 -23.44
N TYR A 95 10.17 -18.48 -22.57
CA TYR A 95 10.22 -18.23 -21.13
C TYR A 95 11.53 -17.51 -20.79
N VAL A 96 11.43 -16.38 -20.08
CA VAL A 96 12.59 -15.56 -19.68
C VAL A 96 12.54 -15.36 -18.16
N LYS A 97 13.58 -15.84 -17.47
CA LYS A 97 13.66 -15.87 -16.00
C LYS A 97 14.36 -14.64 -15.42
N GLU A 98 15.53 -14.28 -15.95
CA GLU A 98 16.44 -13.30 -15.32
C GLU A 98 16.17 -11.82 -15.67
N LYS A 99 15.14 -11.53 -16.49
CA LYS A 99 14.82 -10.13 -16.83
C LYS A 99 13.85 -9.53 -15.81
N ARG A 100 13.94 -8.21 -15.62
CA ARG A 100 12.93 -7.43 -14.87
C ARG A 100 11.51 -7.61 -15.43
N GLN A 101 11.41 -7.88 -16.74
CA GLN A 101 10.17 -8.22 -17.42
C GLN A 101 10.05 -9.75 -17.52
N SER A 102 9.86 -10.40 -16.38
CA SER A 102 9.72 -11.86 -16.29
C SER A 102 8.43 -12.25 -15.57
N VAL A 103 8.02 -13.51 -15.78
CA VAL A 103 6.89 -14.12 -15.07
C VAL A 103 7.17 -14.18 -13.57
N PHE A 104 8.42 -14.45 -13.19
CA PHE A 104 8.85 -14.44 -11.79
C PHE A 104 8.62 -13.08 -11.14
N GLU A 105 9.11 -12.00 -11.75
CA GLU A 105 8.97 -10.65 -11.18
C GLU A 105 7.49 -10.21 -11.14
N TYR A 106 6.68 -10.61 -12.13
CA TYR A 106 5.24 -10.38 -12.11
C TYR A 106 4.57 -11.05 -10.92
N LEU A 107 4.87 -12.33 -10.66
CA LEU A 107 4.29 -13.07 -9.54
C LEU A 107 4.81 -12.58 -8.19
N ARG A 108 6.09 -12.24 -8.09
CA ARG A 108 6.68 -11.61 -6.89
C ARG A 108 5.98 -10.29 -6.58
N SER A 109 5.83 -9.41 -7.57
CA SER A 109 5.09 -8.14 -7.43
C SER A 109 3.61 -8.38 -7.06
N THR A 110 3.00 -9.44 -7.60
CA THR A 110 1.62 -9.82 -7.28
C THR A 110 1.49 -10.31 -5.83
N ALA A 111 2.48 -11.02 -5.30
CA ALA A 111 2.51 -11.48 -3.92
C ALA A 111 2.61 -10.30 -2.94
N ILE A 112 3.45 -9.30 -3.24
CA ILE A 112 3.59 -8.07 -2.43
C ILE A 112 2.25 -7.35 -2.26
N VAL A 113 1.49 -7.23 -3.34
CA VAL A 113 0.22 -6.49 -3.35
C VAL A 113 -0.98 -7.31 -2.88
N ASN A 114 -0.86 -8.64 -2.86
CA ASN A 114 -1.92 -9.52 -2.39
C ASN A 114 -1.38 -10.41 -1.27
N PRO A 115 -1.12 -9.85 -0.07
CA PRO A 115 -0.52 -10.58 1.05
C PRO A 115 -1.39 -11.75 1.56
N HIS A 116 -2.70 -11.73 1.30
CA HIS A 116 -3.61 -12.83 1.65
C HIS A 116 -3.49 -14.05 0.72
N ALA A 117 -2.86 -13.89 -0.45
CA ALA A 117 -2.79 -14.94 -1.45
C ALA A 117 -1.52 -15.79 -1.28
N ARG A 118 -1.67 -17.10 -1.49
CA ARG A 118 -0.54 -18.04 -1.61
C ARG A 118 -0.33 -18.38 -3.09
N ILE A 119 0.88 -18.18 -3.59
CA ILE A 119 1.22 -18.40 -4.99
C ILE A 119 2.33 -19.43 -5.08
N ILE A 120 2.11 -20.49 -5.87
CA ILE A 120 3.14 -21.49 -6.18
C ILE A 120 3.46 -21.36 -7.65
N LEU A 121 4.72 -21.03 -7.96
CA LEU A 121 5.27 -21.06 -9.30
C LEU A 121 6.09 -22.34 -9.47
N ILE A 122 5.76 -23.12 -10.49
CA ILE A 122 6.57 -24.24 -10.96
C ILE A 122 7.06 -23.86 -12.35
N GLU A 123 8.37 -23.66 -12.46
CA GLU A 123 9.01 -23.26 -13.71
C GLU A 123 9.30 -24.47 -14.62
N PRO A 124 9.60 -24.25 -15.92
CA PRO A 124 9.92 -25.33 -16.85
C PRO A 124 11.14 -26.18 -16.46
N ASP A 125 12.04 -25.63 -15.64
CA ASP A 125 13.20 -26.34 -15.07
C ASP A 125 12.84 -27.14 -13.80
N ASN A 126 11.56 -27.22 -13.46
CA ASN A 126 11.02 -27.78 -12.21
C ASN A 126 11.44 -27.04 -10.93
N THR A 127 11.98 -25.82 -11.03
CA THR A 127 12.17 -24.96 -9.86
C THR A 127 10.82 -24.60 -9.29
N LYS A 128 10.64 -24.89 -8.01
CA LYS A 128 9.42 -24.56 -7.27
C LYS A 128 9.69 -23.36 -6.36
N THR A 129 9.05 -22.24 -6.66
CA THR A 129 9.04 -21.06 -5.81
C THR A 129 7.67 -20.95 -5.14
N VAL A 130 7.66 -20.80 -3.83
CA VAL A 130 6.43 -20.64 -3.05
C VAL A 130 6.43 -19.27 -2.39
N PHE A 131 5.47 -18.45 -2.78
CA PHE A 131 5.14 -17.19 -2.11
C PHE A 131 4.02 -17.50 -1.11
N GLU A 132 4.36 -17.61 0.16
CA GLU A 132 3.39 -17.90 1.22
C GLU A 132 2.46 -16.69 1.45
N ARG A 133 1.35 -16.87 2.17
CA ARG A 133 0.52 -15.74 2.63
C ARG A 133 1.20 -14.98 3.78
N ALA A 134 0.98 -13.68 3.88
CA ALA A 134 1.41 -12.83 5.00
C ALA A 134 0.27 -12.47 5.96
N THR A 135 -0.99 -12.57 5.50
CA THR A 135 -2.18 -12.35 6.34
C THR A 135 -3.27 -13.35 5.98
N GLU A 136 -4.20 -13.58 6.90
CA GLU A 136 -5.45 -14.31 6.64
C GLU A 136 -6.64 -13.36 6.46
N LYS A 137 -6.51 -12.08 6.84
CA LYS A 137 -7.56 -11.06 6.66
C LYS A 137 -7.82 -10.85 5.17
N MET A 138 -9.05 -11.09 4.76
CA MET A 138 -9.47 -10.91 3.38
C MET A 138 -9.77 -9.42 3.10
N PRO A 139 -9.47 -8.92 1.89
CA PRO A 139 -9.81 -7.56 1.52
C PRO A 139 -11.33 -7.37 1.40
N LYS A 140 -11.83 -6.19 1.80
CA LYS A 140 -13.24 -5.80 1.66
C LYS A 140 -13.72 -5.98 0.21
N ALA A 141 -14.89 -6.60 0.05
CA ALA A 141 -15.48 -6.82 -1.27
C ALA A 141 -15.96 -5.49 -1.88
N THR A 142 -15.73 -5.31 -3.18
CA THR A 142 -16.13 -4.08 -3.87
C THR A 142 -17.62 -4.12 -4.24
N VAL A 143 -18.33 -3.05 -3.86
CA VAL A 143 -19.75 -2.85 -4.19
C VAL A 143 -19.87 -2.16 -5.54
N GLU A 144 -20.88 -2.54 -6.31
CA GLU A 144 -21.20 -1.90 -7.59
C GLU A 144 -21.90 -0.56 -7.34
N ILE A 145 -21.42 0.49 -8.02
CA ILE A 145 -22.02 1.82 -7.93
C ILE A 145 -22.63 2.24 -9.26
N LYS A 146 -23.57 3.17 -9.18
CA LYS A 146 -24.13 3.85 -10.35
C LYS A 146 -23.11 4.84 -10.94
N PRO A 147 -23.19 5.13 -12.24
CA PRO A 147 -22.31 6.11 -12.87
C PRO A 147 -22.50 7.51 -12.28
N HIS A 148 -21.39 8.24 -12.17
CA HIS A 148 -21.42 9.65 -11.82
C HIS A 148 -21.61 10.52 -13.07
N PRO A 149 -22.41 11.60 -13.03
CA PRO A 149 -22.69 12.45 -14.19
C PRO A 149 -21.44 13.03 -14.86
N GLU A 150 -20.45 13.48 -14.08
CA GLU A 150 -19.19 14.04 -14.62
C GLU A 150 -18.36 13.06 -15.45
N GLY A 151 -18.49 11.75 -15.18
CA GLY A 151 -17.75 10.69 -15.87
C GLY A 151 -18.48 10.07 -17.04
N THR A 152 -19.66 10.59 -17.37
CA THR A 152 -20.53 10.00 -18.38
C THR A 152 -20.20 10.54 -19.76
N GLU A 153 -20.06 9.62 -20.73
CA GLU A 153 -19.83 9.95 -22.13
C GLU A 153 -21.16 9.93 -22.91
N LEU A 154 -21.19 10.59 -24.07
CA LEU A 154 -22.37 10.70 -24.93
C LEU A 154 -22.99 9.34 -25.29
N GLY A 155 -22.15 8.37 -25.66
CA GLY A 155 -22.62 7.02 -26.00
C GLY A 155 -23.24 6.30 -24.82
N THR A 156 -22.65 6.46 -23.63
CA THR A 156 -23.15 5.87 -22.38
C THR A 156 -24.48 6.49 -21.99
N LEU A 157 -24.61 7.82 -22.05
CA LEU A 157 -25.85 8.52 -21.74
C LEU A 157 -27.01 8.07 -22.65
N LEU A 158 -26.77 8.00 -23.98
CA LEU A 158 -27.79 7.55 -24.94
C LEU A 158 -28.15 6.08 -24.75
N LYS A 159 -27.16 5.23 -24.43
CA LYS A 159 -27.40 3.81 -24.15
C LYS A 159 -28.22 3.62 -22.88
N MET A 160 -27.91 4.37 -21.82
CA MET A 160 -28.67 4.38 -20.57
C MET A 160 -30.09 4.89 -20.80
N GLY A 161 -30.26 5.99 -21.54
CA GLY A 161 -31.58 6.54 -21.87
C GLY A 161 -32.47 5.57 -22.66
N ARG A 162 -31.88 4.70 -23.50
CA ARG A 162 -32.61 3.63 -24.21
C ARG A 162 -32.91 2.41 -23.35
N ALA A 163 -32.05 2.12 -22.38
CA ALA A 163 -32.17 0.93 -21.52
C ALA A 163 -33.02 1.17 -20.27
N THR A 164 -33.18 2.42 -19.85
CA THR A 164 -33.93 2.76 -18.63
C THR A 164 -35.42 2.47 -18.77
N GLU A 165 -36.03 2.11 -17.65
CA GLU A 165 -37.47 1.96 -17.50
C GLU A 165 -38.16 3.28 -17.12
N SER A 166 -37.38 4.33 -16.83
CA SER A 166 -37.92 5.64 -16.43
C SER A 166 -38.64 6.34 -17.59
N TYR A 167 -39.86 6.83 -17.33
CA TYR A 167 -40.67 7.55 -18.32
C TYR A 167 -40.34 9.04 -18.45
N LYS A 168 -39.77 9.64 -17.40
CA LYS A 168 -39.43 11.08 -17.34
C LYS A 168 -37.93 11.27 -17.21
N LEU A 169 -37.40 12.31 -17.86
CA LEU A 169 -35.98 12.68 -17.79
C LEU A 169 -35.54 12.99 -16.36
N LEU A 170 -36.40 13.67 -15.58
CA LEU A 170 -36.11 13.98 -14.19
C LEU A 170 -35.89 12.70 -13.36
N SER A 171 -36.78 11.71 -13.50
CA SER A 171 -36.69 10.43 -12.81
C SER A 171 -35.48 9.61 -13.27
N PHE A 172 -35.16 9.65 -14.56
CA PHE A 172 -33.97 9.02 -15.11
C PHE A 172 -32.69 9.56 -14.47
N LEU A 173 -32.55 10.89 -14.37
CA LEU A 173 -31.36 11.52 -13.80
C LEU A 173 -31.17 11.17 -12.32
N VAL A 174 -32.25 11.01 -11.55
CA VAL A 174 -32.19 10.66 -10.12
C VAL A 174 -31.95 9.16 -9.91
N ASN A 175 -32.60 8.31 -10.70
CA ASN A 175 -32.55 6.86 -10.49
C ASN A 175 -31.28 6.21 -11.06
N GLU A 176 -30.76 6.69 -12.19
CA GLU A 176 -29.65 6.03 -12.89
C GLU A 176 -28.27 6.57 -12.53
N PHE A 177 -28.18 7.79 -12.00
CA PHE A 177 -26.91 8.42 -11.62
C PHE A 177 -26.71 8.45 -10.11
N SER A 178 -25.45 8.27 -9.69
CA SER A 178 -25.09 8.42 -8.28
C SER A 178 -25.15 9.88 -7.85
N ARG A 179 -25.61 10.15 -6.63
CA ARG A 179 -25.53 11.47 -5.95
C ARG A 179 -26.27 12.62 -6.67
N VAL A 180 -27.26 12.31 -7.51
CA VAL A 180 -28.15 13.30 -8.13
C VAL A 180 -29.45 13.38 -7.36
N THR A 181 -29.69 14.52 -6.69
CA THR A 181 -30.99 14.81 -6.05
C THR A 181 -31.98 15.37 -7.07
N THR A 182 -33.27 15.34 -6.73
CA THR A 182 -34.34 15.93 -7.58
C THR A 182 -34.09 17.40 -7.88
N GLU A 183 -33.61 18.17 -6.91
CA GLU A 183 -33.25 19.59 -7.08
C GLU A 183 -32.13 19.77 -8.11
N LYS A 184 -31.07 18.94 -8.00
CA LYS A 184 -29.94 18.99 -8.93
C LYS A 184 -30.34 18.52 -10.33
N ALA A 185 -31.20 17.51 -10.43
CA ALA A 185 -31.73 17.05 -11.71
C ALA A 185 -32.50 18.18 -12.44
N ARG A 186 -33.34 18.95 -11.72
CA ARG A 186 -34.02 20.13 -12.30
C ARG A 186 -33.02 21.19 -12.75
N GLU A 187 -32.04 21.50 -11.91
CA GLU A 187 -30.98 22.45 -12.24
C GLU A 187 -30.23 22.07 -13.53
N ILE A 188 -29.94 20.77 -13.70
CA ILE A 188 -29.32 20.22 -14.91
C ILE A 188 -30.24 20.40 -16.14
N CYS A 189 -31.52 20.04 -16.04
CA CYS A 189 -32.48 20.18 -17.14
C CYS A 189 -32.64 21.64 -17.58
N VAL A 190 -32.78 22.57 -16.63
CA VAL A 190 -32.90 24.01 -16.89
C VAL A 190 -31.64 24.54 -17.60
N ARG A 191 -30.44 24.18 -17.12
CA ARG A 191 -29.18 24.62 -17.75
C ARG A 191 -28.96 24.00 -19.13
N ALA A 192 -29.39 22.75 -19.32
CA ALA A 192 -29.32 22.09 -20.62
C ALA A 192 -30.39 22.58 -21.60
N ASN A 193 -31.41 23.30 -21.11
CA ASN A 193 -32.61 23.70 -21.85
C ASN A 193 -33.28 22.47 -22.50
N VAL A 194 -33.52 21.45 -21.68
CA VAL A 194 -34.23 20.20 -22.02
C VAL A 194 -35.42 20.05 -21.07
N ASP A 195 -36.55 19.62 -21.62
CA ASP A 195 -37.79 19.44 -20.86
C ASP A 195 -37.65 18.28 -19.86
N GLU A 196 -38.10 18.50 -18.62
CA GLU A 196 -38.00 17.56 -17.49
C GLU A 196 -38.92 16.35 -17.68
N ASP A 197 -40.04 16.54 -18.38
CA ASP A 197 -41.04 15.50 -18.66
C ASP A 197 -40.78 14.74 -19.96
N MET A 198 -39.70 15.09 -20.68
CA MET A 198 -39.28 14.37 -21.88
C MET A 198 -38.92 12.92 -21.57
N ARG A 199 -39.21 12.01 -22.51
CA ARG A 199 -38.81 10.60 -22.40
C ARG A 199 -37.31 10.43 -22.62
N PRO A 200 -36.58 9.69 -21.77
CA PRO A 200 -35.15 9.45 -21.94
C PRO A 200 -34.78 8.74 -23.25
N GLN A 201 -35.70 7.94 -23.82
CA GLN A 201 -35.48 7.24 -25.08
C GLN A 201 -35.45 8.17 -26.30
N ASP A 202 -36.10 9.34 -26.20
CA ASP A 202 -36.29 10.29 -27.30
C ASP A 202 -35.22 11.40 -27.34
N ILE A 203 -34.20 11.32 -26.47
CA ILE A 203 -33.12 12.31 -26.39
C ILE A 203 -32.30 12.31 -27.68
N ASN A 204 -32.27 13.46 -28.37
CA ASN A 204 -31.42 13.67 -29.53
C ASN A 204 -29.95 13.89 -29.15
N ARG A 205 -29.03 13.64 -30.10
CA ARG A 205 -27.58 13.82 -29.91
C ARG A 205 -27.21 15.23 -29.43
N GLU A 206 -27.87 16.26 -29.95
CA GLU A 206 -27.63 17.66 -29.55
C GLU A 206 -28.10 17.94 -28.12
N GLN A 207 -29.27 17.43 -27.74
CA GLN A 207 -29.79 17.52 -26.37
C GLN A 207 -28.88 16.78 -25.38
N ALA A 208 -28.41 15.59 -25.74
CA ALA A 208 -27.47 14.82 -24.93
C ALA A 208 -26.14 15.57 -24.73
N ASN A 209 -25.60 16.22 -25.77
CA ASN A 209 -24.42 17.07 -25.63
C ASN A 209 -24.66 18.28 -24.69
N ARG A 210 -25.84 18.90 -24.75
CA ARG A 210 -26.21 19.97 -23.82
C ARG A 210 -26.30 19.48 -22.38
N LEU A 211 -26.86 18.29 -22.15
CA LEU A 211 -26.90 17.65 -20.83
C LEU A 211 -25.48 17.36 -20.29
N LEU A 212 -24.58 16.83 -21.13
CA LEU A 212 -23.19 16.59 -20.72
C LEU A 212 -22.44 17.87 -20.34
N ASN A 213 -22.66 18.95 -21.10
CA ASN A 213 -22.09 20.26 -20.75
C ASN A 213 -22.68 20.77 -19.43
N ALA A 214 -23.98 20.55 -19.18
CA ALA A 214 -24.61 20.89 -17.91
C ALA A 214 -24.03 20.09 -16.74
N PHE A 215 -23.71 18.80 -16.91
CA PHE A 215 -23.06 17.98 -15.86
C PHE A 215 -21.72 18.56 -15.39
N LYS A 216 -20.92 19.15 -16.29
CA LYS A 216 -19.64 19.78 -15.93
C LYS A 216 -19.80 21.11 -15.19
N LEU A 217 -20.92 21.80 -15.40
CA LEU A 217 -21.18 23.12 -14.82
C LEU A 217 -21.89 23.03 -13.46
N VAL A 218 -22.68 21.98 -13.25
CA VAL A 218 -23.40 21.77 -11.99
C VAL A 218 -22.47 21.06 -11.01
N LYS A 219 -22.23 21.68 -9.85
CA LYS A 219 -21.45 21.04 -8.78
C LYS A 219 -22.31 19.95 -8.12
N ILE A 220 -21.89 18.71 -8.27
CA ILE A 220 -22.52 17.51 -7.71
C ILE A 220 -21.63 16.98 -6.58
N MET A 221 -22.22 16.25 -5.63
CA MET A 221 -21.47 15.59 -4.56
C MET A 221 -20.62 14.46 -5.12
N THR A 222 -19.43 14.25 -4.56
CA THR A 222 -18.51 13.19 -4.98
C THR A 222 -19.15 11.79 -4.90
N PRO A 223 -18.80 10.88 -5.84
CA PRO A 223 -19.28 9.50 -5.83
C PRO A 223 -18.91 8.75 -4.54
N PRO A 224 -19.70 7.72 -4.17
CA PRO A 224 -19.39 6.89 -3.01
C PRO A 224 -18.07 6.11 -3.18
N THR A 225 -17.37 5.91 -2.07
CA THR A 225 -16.03 5.33 -2.02
C THR A 225 -16.03 3.83 -1.79
N ASP A 226 -17.17 3.25 -1.41
CA ASP A 226 -17.37 1.80 -1.14
C ASP A 226 -17.13 0.89 -2.37
N CYS A 227 -17.01 1.50 -3.55
CA CYS A 227 -16.65 0.81 -4.78
C CYS A 227 -15.15 0.49 -4.91
N LEU A 228 -14.33 1.03 -4.00
CA LEU A 228 -12.89 0.79 -3.92
C LEU A 228 -12.57 -0.24 -2.83
N SER A 229 -11.51 -0.99 -3.07
CA SER A 229 -10.88 -1.95 -2.16
C SER A 229 -9.38 -1.68 -2.22
N PRO A 230 -8.89 -0.67 -1.47
CA PRO A 230 -7.46 -0.40 -1.29
C PRO A 230 -6.73 -1.61 -0.68
N ILE A 231 -5.40 -1.59 -0.67
CA ILE A 231 -4.63 -2.67 -0.01
C ILE A 231 -4.59 -2.42 1.49
N GLY A 232 -4.43 -1.17 1.93
CA GLY A 232 -4.23 -0.75 3.31
C GLY A 232 -2.76 -0.53 3.65
N GLU A 233 -2.47 0.46 4.49
CA GLU A 233 -1.09 0.85 4.85
C GLU A 233 -0.33 -0.30 5.52
N THR A 234 -0.97 -0.98 6.47
CA THR A 234 -0.42 -2.13 7.20
C THR A 234 -0.12 -3.31 6.28
N LEU A 235 -1.04 -3.63 5.37
CA LEU A 235 -0.90 -4.74 4.43
C LEU A 235 0.17 -4.48 3.37
N VAL A 236 0.32 -3.23 2.89
CA VAL A 236 1.44 -2.85 2.00
C VAL A 236 2.77 -3.01 2.74
N LYS A 237 2.86 -2.59 4.01
CA LYS A 237 4.08 -2.74 4.82
C LYS A 237 4.45 -4.22 4.99
N LYS A 238 3.49 -5.07 5.37
CA LYS A 238 3.68 -6.53 5.52
C LYS A 238 4.11 -7.18 4.18
N GLY A 239 3.48 -6.79 3.08
CA GLY A 239 3.81 -7.30 1.74
C GLY A 239 5.23 -6.96 1.30
N LEU A 240 5.66 -5.72 1.52
CA LEU A 240 7.02 -5.27 1.18
C LEU A 240 8.08 -5.93 2.07
N LYS A 241 7.85 -5.99 3.39
CA LYS A 241 8.78 -6.58 4.35
C LYS A 241 9.04 -8.07 4.09
N LYS A 242 7.99 -8.79 3.68
CA LYS A 242 8.08 -10.22 3.39
C LYS A 242 9.02 -10.55 2.23
N GLU A 243 8.87 -9.82 1.13
CA GLU A 243 9.56 -10.13 -0.13
C GLU A 243 10.88 -9.37 -0.28
N MET A 244 11.12 -8.34 0.54
CA MET A 244 12.29 -7.48 0.48
C MET A 244 12.91 -7.30 1.87
N LYS A 245 14.19 -7.67 2.00
CA LYS A 245 14.98 -7.35 3.18
C LYS A 245 15.44 -5.89 3.11
N ALA A 246 14.88 -5.06 3.96
CA ALA A 246 15.20 -3.65 4.02
C ALA A 246 15.39 -3.19 5.45
N ASP A 247 16.15 -2.11 5.61
CA ASP A 247 16.42 -1.52 6.93
C ASP A 247 15.24 -0.66 7.39
N PHE A 248 14.52 -0.06 6.43
CA PHE A 248 13.41 0.84 6.72
C PHE A 248 12.29 0.73 5.67
N ILE A 249 11.04 0.72 6.13
CA ILE A 249 9.85 0.70 5.28
C ILE A 249 8.86 1.74 5.79
N ALA A 250 8.51 2.70 4.93
CA ALA A 250 7.45 3.66 5.17
C ALA A 250 6.33 3.45 4.15
N THR A 251 5.09 3.43 4.62
CA THR A 251 3.88 3.35 3.80
C THR A 251 2.97 4.52 4.15
N SER A 252 2.10 4.91 3.22
CA SER A 252 1.04 5.89 3.45
C SER A 252 -0.12 5.62 2.49
N THR A 253 -1.34 5.81 2.98
CA THR A 253 -2.59 5.74 2.19
C THR A 253 -3.28 7.09 2.21
N ARG A 254 -3.66 7.61 1.04
CA ARG A 254 -4.41 8.88 0.95
C ARG A 254 -5.92 8.63 0.99
N PRO A 255 -6.72 9.64 1.41
CA PRO A 255 -8.15 9.58 1.22
C PRO A 255 -8.50 9.49 -0.28
N PRO A 256 -9.66 8.90 -0.62
CA PRO A 256 -10.08 8.76 -2.01
C PRO A 256 -10.38 10.12 -2.65
N SER A 257 -9.85 10.30 -3.86
CA SER A 257 -10.06 11.45 -4.74
C SER A 257 -10.90 11.03 -5.95
N VAL A 258 -11.31 11.97 -6.80
CA VAL A 258 -12.17 11.69 -7.96
C VAL A 258 -11.55 12.32 -9.20
N PHE A 259 -11.49 11.57 -10.29
CA PHE A 259 -11.12 12.11 -11.60
C PHE A 259 -12.21 11.77 -12.61
N SER A 260 -12.69 12.76 -13.36
CA SER A 260 -13.75 12.55 -14.37
C SER A 260 -14.91 11.67 -13.85
N GLY A 261 -15.44 11.94 -12.65
CA GLY A 261 -16.50 11.14 -12.01
C GLY A 261 -16.14 9.71 -11.57
N ASN A 262 -14.89 9.27 -11.69
CA ASN A 262 -14.43 7.97 -11.21
C ASN A 262 -13.64 8.15 -9.90
N PRO A 263 -14.09 7.55 -8.78
CA PRO A 263 -13.31 7.57 -7.56
C PRO A 263 -12.02 6.77 -7.74
N PHE A 264 -10.95 7.25 -7.12
CA PHE A 264 -9.67 6.60 -7.07
C PHE A 264 -8.97 6.86 -5.74
N GLN A 265 -8.11 5.95 -5.34
CA GLN A 265 -7.31 6.06 -4.13
C GLN A 265 -5.87 5.68 -4.45
N VAL A 266 -4.92 6.40 -3.84
CA VAL A 266 -3.49 6.19 -4.07
C VAL A 266 -2.82 5.78 -2.77
N GLU A 267 -2.03 4.72 -2.85
CA GLU A 267 -1.21 4.19 -1.78
C GLU A 267 0.23 4.17 -2.24
N ALA A 268 1.16 4.49 -1.36
CA ALA A 268 2.58 4.38 -1.66
C ALA A 268 3.38 3.76 -0.53
N GLY A 269 4.49 3.15 -0.91
CA GLY A 269 5.49 2.60 0.00
C GLY A 269 6.89 2.96 -0.47
N ILE A 270 7.77 3.29 0.47
CA ILE A 270 9.20 3.46 0.24
C ILE A 270 9.94 2.45 1.11
N VAL A 271 10.82 1.70 0.48
CA VAL A 271 11.72 0.75 1.10
C VAL A 271 13.14 1.28 0.94
N TYR A 272 13.90 1.40 2.02
CA TYR A 272 15.24 1.96 2.02
C TYR A 272 16.25 1.00 2.69
N GLY A 273 17.45 0.91 2.12
CA GLY A 273 18.58 0.18 2.69
C GLY A 273 18.57 -1.32 2.41
N GLY A 274 19.20 -2.10 3.30
CA GLY A 274 19.32 -3.55 3.19
C GLY A 274 20.25 -4.01 2.06
N GLU A 275 19.81 -5.02 1.31
CA GLU A 275 20.59 -5.61 0.20
C GLU A 275 20.51 -4.78 -1.11
N LEU A 276 19.98 -3.55 -1.05
CA LEU A 276 19.76 -2.71 -2.23
C LEU A 276 21.05 -2.01 -2.71
N PRO A 277 21.27 -1.92 -4.04
CA PRO A 277 22.45 -1.26 -4.60
C PRO A 277 22.41 0.26 -4.42
N LYS A 278 23.48 0.85 -3.86
CA LYS A 278 23.55 2.29 -3.55
C LYS A 278 23.73 3.20 -4.76
N GLU A 279 24.38 2.72 -5.82
CA GLU A 279 24.76 3.53 -6.99
C GLU A 279 23.79 3.42 -8.17
N GLN A 280 22.74 2.61 -8.04
CA GLN A 280 21.75 2.42 -9.10
C GLN A 280 20.58 3.38 -8.94
N SER A 281 19.88 3.63 -10.05
CA SER A 281 18.59 4.32 -10.01
C SER A 281 17.60 3.50 -9.18
N ILE A 282 16.74 4.21 -8.46
CA ILE A 282 15.73 3.57 -7.61
C ILE A 282 14.84 2.65 -8.45
N GLN A 283 14.41 1.55 -7.84
CA GLN A 283 13.43 0.66 -8.47
C GLN A 283 12.03 1.20 -8.23
N ILE A 284 11.22 1.32 -9.29
CA ILE A 284 9.84 1.79 -9.22
C ILE A 284 8.90 0.62 -9.51
N MET A 285 8.16 0.21 -8.49
CA MET A 285 7.07 -0.76 -8.59
C MET A 285 5.75 -0.02 -8.77
N ARG A 286 5.05 -0.34 -9.86
CA ARG A 286 3.83 0.35 -10.28
C ARG A 286 2.67 -0.64 -10.24
N PHE A 287 1.58 -0.25 -9.61
CA PHE A 287 0.40 -1.10 -9.47
C PHE A 287 -0.87 -0.35 -9.85
N GLY A 288 -1.72 -1.01 -10.63
CA GLY A 288 -3.08 -0.53 -10.94
C GLY A 288 -4.10 -1.59 -10.56
N ASN A 289 -5.06 -1.28 -9.68
CA ASN A 289 -6.11 -2.20 -9.23
C ASN A 289 -5.56 -3.56 -8.78
N ARG A 290 -4.49 -3.55 -7.98
CA ARG A 290 -3.75 -4.73 -7.52
C ARG A 290 -3.07 -5.57 -8.61
N VAL A 291 -2.83 -4.99 -9.78
CA VAL A 291 -2.10 -5.62 -10.90
C VAL A 291 -0.74 -4.91 -11.10
N PRO A 292 0.39 -5.64 -11.13
CA PRO A 292 1.69 -5.07 -11.43
C PRO A 292 1.81 -4.59 -12.88
N LEU A 293 2.43 -3.42 -13.07
CA LEU A 293 2.71 -2.81 -14.38
C LEU A 293 4.22 -2.87 -14.67
N LEU A 294 4.66 -3.89 -15.43
CA LEU A 294 6.09 -4.14 -15.68
C LEU A 294 6.66 -3.45 -16.93
N TYR A 295 5.80 -3.09 -17.90
CA TYR A 295 6.20 -2.55 -19.20
C TYR A 295 5.90 -1.05 -19.33
N GLN A 296 6.50 -0.38 -20.31
CA GLN A 296 6.25 1.05 -20.61
C GLN A 296 6.39 2.00 -19.41
N GLN A 297 7.47 1.85 -18.63
CA GLN A 297 7.73 2.71 -17.47
C GLN A 297 7.80 4.20 -17.85
N GLY A 298 8.42 4.53 -18.98
CA GLY A 298 8.62 5.92 -19.41
C GLY A 298 7.37 6.66 -19.89
N GLY A 299 6.22 6.00 -20.05
CA GLY A 299 4.97 6.64 -20.44
C GLY A 299 3.90 6.62 -19.34
N CYS A 300 4.31 6.41 -18.09
CA CYS A 300 3.39 6.21 -16.97
C CYS A 300 3.42 7.39 -16.02
N VAL A 301 2.22 7.88 -15.64
CA VAL A 301 2.04 8.97 -14.68
C VAL A 301 2.75 8.74 -13.35
N ILE A 302 2.85 7.48 -12.88
CA ILE A 302 3.57 7.16 -11.64
C ILE A 302 5.06 7.51 -11.77
N THR A 303 5.68 7.14 -12.89
CA THR A 303 7.09 7.45 -13.15
C THR A 303 7.28 8.96 -13.27
N HIS A 304 6.44 9.64 -14.05
CA HIS A 304 6.51 11.10 -14.22
C HIS A 304 6.27 11.85 -12.90
N ALA A 305 5.36 11.39 -12.05
CA ALA A 305 5.16 11.94 -10.72
C ALA A 305 6.41 11.82 -9.85
N ILE A 306 7.10 10.68 -9.89
CA ILE A 306 8.37 10.46 -9.17
C ILE A 306 9.50 11.32 -9.74
N GLU A 307 9.60 11.45 -11.05
CA GLU A 307 10.62 12.28 -11.73
C GLU A 307 10.50 13.77 -11.42
N THR A 308 9.26 14.23 -11.15
CA THR A 308 8.94 15.64 -10.85
C THR A 308 9.29 16.03 -9.41
N ILE A 309 9.43 15.07 -8.49
CA ILE A 309 9.77 15.34 -7.10
C ILE A 309 11.28 15.64 -6.98
N ASP A 310 11.62 16.69 -6.22
CA ASP A 310 13.00 17.00 -5.85
C ASP A 310 13.45 16.12 -4.68
N TRP A 311 14.08 14.98 -5.01
CA TRP A 311 14.48 13.96 -4.06
C TRP A 311 15.70 14.33 -3.23
N ARG A 312 16.47 15.34 -3.66
CA ARG A 312 17.65 15.84 -2.92
C ARG A 312 17.28 16.36 -1.54
N ARG A 313 16.08 16.94 -1.42
CA ARG A 313 15.53 17.42 -0.14
C ARG A 313 15.24 16.28 0.84
N TYR A 314 15.06 15.07 0.33
CA TYR A 314 14.70 13.87 1.10
C TYR A 314 15.86 12.90 1.28
N GLY A 315 17.10 13.29 0.93
CA GLY A 315 18.30 12.51 1.22
C GLY A 315 18.70 11.50 0.14
N LEU A 316 18.07 11.52 -1.04
CA LEU A 316 18.52 10.74 -2.20
C LEU A 316 19.27 11.63 -3.19
N GLU A 317 20.17 11.04 -3.97
CA GLU A 317 20.89 11.75 -5.01
C GLU A 317 20.04 11.85 -6.28
N GLN A 318 20.07 13.00 -6.96
CA GLN A 318 19.34 13.18 -8.22
C GLN A 318 20.18 14.07 -9.13
N ARG A 319 20.92 13.49 -10.08
CA ARG A 319 21.78 14.25 -10.99
C ARG A 319 20.90 15.08 -11.93
N GLY A 320 21.17 16.38 -12.05
CA GLY A 320 20.37 17.29 -12.91
C GLY A 320 19.07 17.84 -12.30
N GLY A 321 18.60 17.33 -11.16
CA GLY A 321 17.46 17.90 -10.41
C GLY A 321 16.08 17.52 -10.94
N THR A 322 16.03 16.83 -12.07
CA THR A 322 14.85 16.19 -12.64
C THR A 322 15.20 14.77 -13.05
N GLY A 323 14.23 13.86 -13.03
CA GLY A 323 14.42 12.46 -13.41
C GLY A 323 14.45 11.50 -12.23
N ILE A 324 14.74 10.22 -12.50
CA ILE A 324 14.70 9.17 -11.48
C ILE A 324 15.89 9.34 -10.52
N PRO A 325 15.67 9.39 -9.20
CA PRO A 325 16.75 9.51 -8.23
C PRO A 325 17.60 8.23 -8.17
N VAL A 326 18.79 8.38 -7.62
CA VAL A 326 19.80 7.33 -7.41
C VAL A 326 19.93 7.09 -5.92
N GLY A 327 19.93 5.82 -5.52
CA GLY A 327 20.08 5.42 -4.13
C GLY A 327 19.53 4.02 -3.84
N PRO A 328 19.82 3.48 -2.65
CA PRO A 328 19.36 2.17 -2.21
C PRO A 328 17.89 2.23 -1.77
N ALA A 329 16.99 2.56 -2.70
CA ALA A 329 15.57 2.69 -2.41
C ALA A 329 14.69 2.01 -3.48
N ILE A 330 13.58 1.45 -3.03
CA ILE A 330 12.48 0.97 -3.87
C ILE A 330 11.24 1.77 -3.53
N VAL A 331 10.56 2.24 -4.56
CA VAL A 331 9.29 2.94 -4.45
C VAL A 331 8.19 2.06 -5.00
N SER A 332 7.13 1.88 -4.23
CA SER A 332 5.90 1.21 -4.62
C SER A 332 4.77 2.24 -4.67
N VAL A 333 4.02 2.27 -5.77
CA VAL A 333 2.80 3.10 -5.88
C VAL A 333 1.67 2.27 -6.44
N HIS A 334 0.54 2.29 -5.74
CA HIS A 334 -0.69 1.63 -6.13
C HIS A 334 -1.79 2.67 -6.36
N VAL A 335 -2.44 2.56 -7.52
CA VAL A 335 -3.63 3.33 -7.87
C VAL A 335 -4.81 2.38 -7.96
N ALA A 336 -5.76 2.54 -7.03
CA ALA A 336 -7.03 1.84 -7.02
C ALA A 336 -8.12 2.74 -7.62
N SER A 337 -8.88 2.26 -8.60
CA SER A 337 -10.00 3.01 -9.18
C SER A 337 -11.03 2.07 -9.82
N THR A 338 -12.27 2.53 -9.97
CA THR A 338 -13.30 1.85 -10.77
C THR A 338 -12.89 1.73 -12.24
N LYS A 339 -12.21 2.75 -12.78
CA LYS A 339 -11.69 2.79 -14.15
C LYS A 339 -10.28 3.35 -14.13
N ILE A 340 -9.26 2.56 -14.43
CA ILE A 340 -7.91 3.09 -14.63
C ILE A 340 -7.79 3.64 -16.06
N PRO A 341 -7.29 4.88 -16.23
CA PRO A 341 -7.02 5.47 -17.53
C PRO A 341 -5.70 4.91 -18.07
N PHE A 342 -5.76 3.84 -18.87
CA PHE A 342 -4.56 3.28 -19.50
C PHE A 342 -4.19 4.06 -20.77
N THR A 343 -2.90 4.17 -21.07
CA THR A 343 -2.40 4.79 -22.32
C THR A 343 -2.69 3.97 -23.56
N SER A 344 -2.78 2.65 -23.41
CA SER A 344 -3.01 1.68 -24.47
C SER A 344 -3.93 0.55 -23.99
N GLU A 345 -4.49 -0.19 -24.94
CA GLU A 345 -5.33 -1.36 -24.70
C GLU A 345 -4.56 -2.50 -23.99
N SER A 346 -3.23 -2.49 -24.09
CA SER A 346 -2.34 -3.46 -23.42
C SER A 346 -2.23 -3.25 -21.90
N LYS A 347 -2.70 -2.10 -21.38
CA LYS A 347 -2.78 -1.80 -19.93
C LYS A 347 -1.44 -1.83 -19.20
N GLU A 348 -0.39 -1.33 -19.84
CA GLU A 348 0.98 -1.35 -19.31
C GLU A 348 1.36 -0.07 -18.56
N ALA A 349 0.68 1.04 -18.86
CA ALA A 349 0.94 2.34 -18.26
C ALA A 349 -0.35 3.12 -18.03
N ILE A 350 -0.38 3.87 -16.93
CA ILE A 350 -1.46 4.81 -16.59
C ILE A 350 -1.17 6.15 -17.26
N ALA A 351 -2.18 6.71 -17.93
CA ALA A 351 -2.12 7.97 -18.64
C ALA A 351 -1.90 9.16 -17.70
N ASP A 352 -1.31 10.22 -18.25
CA ASP A 352 -0.96 11.43 -17.50
C ASP A 352 -2.19 12.31 -17.24
N ILE A 353 -2.85 12.06 -16.12
CA ILE A 353 -3.98 12.85 -15.62
C ILE A 353 -3.50 13.67 -14.41
N SER A 354 -3.71 14.99 -14.47
CA SER A 354 -3.27 15.96 -13.47
C SER A 354 -3.71 15.63 -12.04
N GLU A 355 -4.95 15.19 -11.86
CA GLU A 355 -5.56 14.86 -10.57
C GLU A 355 -4.88 13.63 -9.95
N ILE A 356 -4.63 12.59 -10.77
CA ILE A 356 -3.92 11.39 -10.32
C ILE A 356 -2.45 11.71 -10.04
N GLN A 357 -1.80 12.49 -10.91
CA GLN A 357 -0.40 12.86 -10.75
C GLN A 357 -0.17 13.65 -9.45
N THR A 358 -1.05 14.61 -9.16
CA THR A 358 -0.97 15.43 -7.94
C THR A 358 -1.11 14.56 -6.70
N GLU A 359 -2.08 13.64 -6.66
CA GLU A 359 -2.29 12.76 -5.51
C GLU A 359 -1.11 11.80 -5.29
N ILE A 360 -0.53 11.27 -6.39
CA ILE A 360 0.70 10.45 -6.32
C ILE A 360 1.85 11.28 -5.74
N GLN A 361 2.03 12.53 -6.16
CA GLN A 361 3.10 13.37 -5.61
C GLN A 361 2.92 13.64 -4.12
N LEU A 362 1.68 13.86 -3.66
CA LEU A 362 1.39 14.13 -2.26
C LEU A 362 1.70 12.91 -1.37
N VAL A 363 1.23 11.71 -1.74
CA VAL A 363 1.53 10.49 -0.96
C VAL A 363 3.02 10.17 -0.96
N MET A 364 3.71 10.37 -2.09
CA MET A 364 5.14 10.14 -2.20
C MET A 364 5.95 11.09 -1.32
N ARG A 365 5.55 12.37 -1.23
CA ARG A 365 6.18 13.35 -0.32
C ARG A 365 5.98 12.99 1.14
N GLU A 366 4.85 12.39 1.48
CA GLU A 366 4.59 11.90 2.85
C GLU A 366 5.55 10.76 3.23
N CYS A 367 5.65 9.73 2.38
CA CYS A 367 6.61 8.64 2.60
C CYS A 367 8.06 9.15 2.61
N ALA A 368 8.40 10.09 1.73
CA ALA A 368 9.74 10.66 1.65
C ALA A 368 10.12 11.47 2.90
N ARG A 369 9.15 12.14 3.55
CA ARG A 369 9.35 12.81 4.85
C ARG A 369 9.62 11.80 5.96
N LYS A 370 8.86 10.70 6.02
CA LYS A 370 9.09 9.60 6.98
C LYS A 370 10.52 9.02 6.82
N MET A 371 10.93 8.76 5.57
CA MET A 371 12.30 8.31 5.25
C MET A 371 13.37 9.33 5.66
N LEU A 372 13.15 10.63 5.39
CA LEU A 372 14.10 11.67 5.76
C LEU A 372 14.33 11.75 7.28
N SER A 373 13.29 11.55 8.10
CA SER A 373 13.46 11.51 9.56
C SER A 373 14.36 10.35 9.98
N HIS A 374 14.09 9.15 9.44
CA HIS A 374 14.91 7.97 9.69
C HIS A 374 16.38 8.18 9.27
N LEU A 375 16.63 8.72 8.08
CA LEU A 375 17.99 9.03 7.60
C LEU A 375 18.72 10.03 8.50
N ARG A 376 18.04 11.08 8.97
CA ARG A 376 18.62 12.06 9.89
C ARG A 376 18.96 11.43 11.24
N LYS A 377 18.08 10.57 11.77
CA LYS A 377 18.32 9.80 13.00
C LYS A 377 19.57 8.93 12.86
N GLN A 378 19.67 8.18 11.76
CA GLN A 378 20.80 7.29 11.47
C GLN A 378 22.11 8.06 11.28
N GLN A 379 22.10 9.17 10.54
CA GLN A 379 23.28 10.02 10.34
C GLN A 379 23.77 10.69 11.63
N LYS A 380 22.84 11.17 12.48
CA LYS A 380 23.19 11.74 13.79
C LYS A 380 23.87 10.68 14.66
N LEU A 381 23.31 9.47 14.69
CA LEU A 381 23.86 8.36 15.48
C LEU A 381 25.23 7.88 14.95
N ALA A 382 25.41 7.79 13.64
CA ALA A 382 26.69 7.42 13.03
C ALA A 382 27.81 8.43 13.32
N LYS A 383 27.56 9.73 13.11
CA LYS A 383 28.54 10.79 13.43
C LYS A 383 28.94 10.81 14.90
N MET A 384 27.98 10.53 15.79
CA MET A 384 28.25 10.46 17.23
C MET A 384 29.08 9.24 17.60
N LYS A 385 28.84 8.08 16.98
CA LYS A 385 29.66 6.88 17.15
C LYS A 385 31.09 7.07 16.65
N GLU A 386 31.27 7.65 15.47
CA GLU A 386 32.60 7.97 14.93
C GLU A 386 33.35 8.92 15.88
N LYS A 387 32.67 9.97 16.36
CA LYS A 387 33.23 10.91 17.32
C LYS A 387 33.61 10.20 18.63
N GLU A 388 32.75 9.33 19.16
CA GLU A 388 33.03 8.55 20.36
C GLU A 388 34.26 7.64 20.19
N GLU A 389 34.36 6.93 19.07
CA GLU A 389 35.47 6.01 18.80
C GLU A 389 36.81 6.76 18.71
N ILE A 390 36.83 7.89 18.00
CA ILE A 390 38.01 8.75 17.90
C ILE A 390 38.42 9.25 19.30
N ILE A 391 37.48 9.73 20.10
CA ILE A 391 37.76 10.24 21.45
C ILE A 391 38.28 9.12 22.35
N ARG A 392 37.66 7.93 22.32
CA ARG A 392 38.10 6.78 23.13
C ARG A 392 39.52 6.33 22.78
N LYS A 393 39.93 6.43 21.52
CA LYS A 393 41.29 6.05 21.08
C LYS A 393 42.32 7.13 21.36
N VAL A 394 42.02 8.38 21.03
CA VAL A 394 42.99 9.49 21.02
C VAL A 394 43.19 10.08 22.43
N LEU A 395 42.13 10.22 23.20
CA LEU A 395 42.18 10.95 24.46
C LEU A 395 43.04 10.27 25.54
N PRO A 396 43.04 8.93 25.71
CA PRO A 396 43.98 8.25 26.61
C PRO A 396 45.44 8.44 26.20
N LEU A 397 45.74 8.37 24.89
CA LEU A 397 47.10 8.56 24.37
C LEU A 397 47.61 9.98 24.64
N ILE A 398 46.75 10.99 24.51
CA ILE A 398 47.10 12.39 24.84
C ILE A 398 47.34 12.54 26.34
N ALA A 399 46.47 11.95 27.17
CA ALA A 399 46.58 12.04 28.62
C ALA A 399 47.86 11.36 29.15
N GLU A 400 48.20 10.18 28.62
CA GLU A 400 49.42 9.45 28.96
C GLU A 400 50.68 10.21 28.54
N LYS A 401 50.77 10.65 27.28
CA LYS A 401 51.94 11.42 26.80
C LYS A 401 52.12 12.74 27.55
N SER A 402 51.02 13.43 27.85
CA SER A 402 51.08 14.70 28.56
C SER A 402 51.48 14.52 30.04
N ALA A 403 51.03 13.42 30.66
CA ALA A 403 51.42 13.00 32.00
C ALA A 403 52.91 12.62 32.07
N ASP A 404 53.40 11.88 31.07
CA ASP A 404 54.80 11.47 30.94
C ASP A 404 55.74 12.67 30.76
N VAL A 405 55.41 13.59 29.83
CA VAL A 405 56.19 14.83 29.62
C VAL A 405 56.29 15.70 30.87
N LEU A 406 55.23 15.73 31.69
CA LEU A 406 55.16 16.55 32.90
C LEU A 406 55.53 15.78 34.19
N ASN A 407 55.88 14.49 34.10
CA ASN A 407 56.08 13.58 35.23
C ASN A 407 54.96 13.65 36.29
N LYS A 408 53.71 13.64 35.84
CA LYS A 408 52.50 13.71 36.69
C LYS A 408 51.62 12.47 36.49
N PRO A 409 50.74 12.13 37.45
CA PRO A 409 49.76 11.06 37.25
C PRO A 409 48.78 11.44 36.12
N VAL A 410 48.30 10.41 35.41
CA VAL A 410 47.34 10.59 34.30
C VAL A 410 46.08 11.27 34.82
N PRO A 411 45.65 12.41 34.21
CA PRO A 411 44.47 13.11 34.66
C PRO A 411 43.19 12.30 34.38
N PRO A 412 42.13 12.48 35.19
CA PRO A 412 40.85 11.80 34.98
C PRO A 412 40.20 12.24 33.66
N ILE A 413 40.06 11.29 32.73
CA ILE A 413 39.67 11.55 31.34
C ILE A 413 38.15 11.70 31.18
N ALA A 414 37.36 11.07 32.06
CA ALA A 414 35.90 11.00 31.96
C ALA A 414 35.23 12.38 31.84
N GLN A 415 35.67 13.36 32.63
CA GLN A 415 35.11 14.72 32.59
C GLN A 415 35.40 15.46 31.28
N VAL A 416 36.53 15.16 30.64
CA VAL A 416 36.91 15.74 29.35
C VAL A 416 36.09 15.11 28.23
N ILE A 417 35.86 13.79 28.28
CA ILE A 417 34.97 13.08 27.35
C ILE A 417 33.57 13.69 27.38
N ALA A 418 32.99 13.86 28.58
CA ALA A 418 31.68 14.47 28.75
C ALA A 418 31.61 15.92 28.25
N LYS A 419 32.69 16.72 28.40
CA LYS A 419 32.74 18.08 27.84
C LYS A 419 32.77 18.10 26.31
N ILE A 420 33.48 17.15 25.69
CA ILE A 420 33.60 17.10 24.22
C ILE A 420 32.34 16.54 23.56
N MET A 421 31.75 15.51 24.17
CA MET A 421 30.56 14.84 23.64
C MET A 421 29.28 15.65 23.89
N ASN A 422 29.16 16.29 25.06
CA ASN A 422 28.05 17.16 25.49
C ASN A 422 26.67 16.72 24.98
N SER A 423 26.34 15.44 25.11
CA SER A 423 25.09 14.87 24.58
C SER A 423 24.67 13.63 25.36
N VAL A 424 23.38 13.31 25.29
CA VAL A 424 22.81 12.05 25.79
C VAL A 424 22.60 11.13 24.60
N ILE A 425 23.16 9.92 24.69
CA ILE A 425 23.01 8.88 23.67
C ILE A 425 22.00 7.86 24.19
N ILE A 426 20.98 7.59 23.38
CA ILE A 426 19.98 6.57 23.62
C ILE A 426 20.14 5.54 22.51
N GLU A 427 20.54 4.34 22.87
CA GLU A 427 20.58 3.19 21.97
C GLU A 427 19.46 2.24 22.35
N ASP A 428 18.75 1.72 21.35
CA ASP A 428 17.72 0.73 21.54
C ASP A 428 18.05 -0.55 20.78
N ARG A 429 17.66 -1.68 21.36
CA ARG A 429 17.76 -3.01 20.75
C ARG A 429 16.47 -3.76 21.00
N ILE A 430 15.97 -4.39 19.95
CA ILE A 430 14.77 -5.22 19.98
C ILE A 430 15.20 -6.64 19.63
N GLU A 431 14.90 -7.58 20.51
CA GLU A 431 15.11 -9.01 20.29
C GLU A 431 13.77 -9.73 20.38
N TYR A 432 13.43 -10.55 19.39
CA TYR A 432 12.21 -11.34 19.40
C TYR A 432 12.49 -12.76 19.92
N ASP A 433 11.77 -13.16 20.98
CA ASP A 433 11.82 -14.52 21.53
C ASP A 433 10.71 -15.38 20.92
N GLU A 434 11.08 -16.27 19.99
CA GLU A 434 10.16 -17.16 19.28
C GLU A 434 9.42 -18.15 20.21
N LYS A 435 9.95 -18.44 21.40
CA LYS A 435 9.32 -19.40 22.33
C LYS A 435 8.15 -18.79 23.10
N ASN A 436 8.27 -17.51 23.47
CA ASN A 436 7.29 -16.82 24.28
C ASN A 436 6.40 -15.86 23.45
N LYS A 437 6.72 -15.67 22.16
CA LYS A 437 6.10 -14.66 21.28
C LYS A 437 6.16 -13.26 21.92
N THR A 438 7.34 -12.92 22.43
CA THR A 438 7.59 -11.66 23.15
C THR A 438 8.70 -10.88 22.47
N HIS A 439 8.50 -9.58 22.28
CA HIS A 439 9.57 -8.65 21.92
C HIS A 439 10.24 -8.14 23.20
N LYS A 440 11.53 -8.40 23.36
CA LYS A 440 12.36 -7.87 24.45
C LYS A 440 13.05 -6.61 23.96
N VAL A 441 12.70 -5.48 24.55
CA VAL A 441 13.27 -4.19 24.22
C VAL A 441 14.25 -3.78 25.31
N LYS A 442 15.48 -3.48 24.90
CA LYS A 442 16.54 -2.98 25.78
C LYS A 442 16.97 -1.59 25.31
N ILE A 443 16.80 -0.59 26.16
CA ILE A 443 17.21 0.79 25.91
C ILE A 443 18.40 1.12 26.82
N GLU A 444 19.52 1.47 26.22
CA GLU A 444 20.73 1.94 26.90
C GLU A 444 20.89 3.44 26.73
N ILE A 445 20.86 4.16 27.86
CA ILE A 445 20.98 5.61 27.92
C ILE A 445 22.33 5.93 28.54
N THR A 446 23.16 6.70 27.83
CA THR A 446 24.44 7.17 28.32
C THR A 446 24.46 8.70 28.34
N ASN A 447 24.67 9.29 29.52
CA ASN A 447 24.77 10.75 29.62
C ASN A 447 26.22 11.21 29.47
N TYR A 448 26.58 11.76 28.31
CA TYR A 448 27.87 12.41 28.11
C TYR A 448 27.79 13.94 28.23
N THR A 449 26.95 14.48 29.12
CA THR A 449 26.95 15.92 29.44
C THR A 449 27.74 16.22 30.73
N PRO A 450 28.27 17.45 30.91
CA PRO A 450 29.06 17.80 32.11
C PRO A 450 28.28 17.77 33.42
N HIS A 451 26.95 17.91 33.35
CA HIS A 451 26.06 17.97 34.51
C HIS A 451 25.03 16.84 34.45
N ALA A 452 24.50 16.45 35.61
CA ALA A 452 23.38 15.53 35.63
C ALA A 452 22.18 16.14 34.90
N LYS A 453 21.60 15.40 33.96
CA LYS A 453 20.41 15.82 33.19
C LYS A 453 19.21 15.01 33.65
N LYS A 454 18.11 15.73 33.91
CA LYS A 454 16.79 15.19 34.20
C LYS A 454 15.93 15.37 32.95
N PHE A 455 15.24 14.32 32.56
CA PHE A 455 14.31 14.34 31.43
C PHE A 455 13.34 13.17 31.55
N MET A 456 12.21 13.27 30.87
CA MET A 456 11.25 12.18 30.74
C MET A 456 11.53 11.46 29.44
N LEU A 457 11.62 10.13 29.48
CA LEU A 457 11.64 9.29 28.28
C LEU A 457 10.27 8.64 28.12
N LYS A 458 9.65 8.80 26.96
CA LYS A 458 8.38 8.18 26.58
C LYS A 458 8.65 7.17 25.47
N ALA A 459 8.29 5.91 25.66
CA ALA A 459 8.21 4.94 24.58
C ALA A 459 6.75 4.72 24.21
N VAL A 460 6.43 4.90 22.93
CA VAL A 460 5.09 4.60 22.40
C VAL A 460 5.04 3.14 21.97
N VAL A 461 4.02 2.44 22.43
CA VAL A 461 3.77 1.03 22.12
C VAL A 461 2.45 0.95 21.33
N PRO A 462 2.36 0.13 20.26
CA PRO A 462 1.14 -0.04 19.49
C PRO A 462 -0.06 -0.46 20.35
N SER A 463 -1.26 -0.03 19.94
CA SER A 463 -2.54 -0.24 20.64
C SER A 463 -2.82 -1.72 20.95
N ASP A 464 -2.41 -2.60 20.03
CA ASP A 464 -2.72 -4.04 20.05
C ASP A 464 -1.80 -4.83 21.00
N ALA A 465 -0.82 -4.17 21.61
CA ALA A 465 0.25 -4.81 22.35
C ALA A 465 0.09 -4.70 23.87
N LYS A 466 0.28 -5.82 24.58
CA LYS A 466 0.31 -5.85 26.05
C LYS A 466 1.74 -5.70 26.55
N ILE A 467 1.97 -4.74 27.43
CA ILE A 467 3.27 -4.47 28.02
C ILE A 467 3.46 -5.32 29.29
N GLN A 468 4.58 -6.03 29.40
CA GLN A 468 4.99 -6.79 30.58
C GLN A 468 6.45 -6.53 30.96
N ASN A 469 6.83 -6.89 32.19
CA ASN A 469 8.20 -6.87 32.70
C ASN A 469 8.96 -5.54 32.48
N VAL A 470 8.31 -4.40 32.73
CA VAL A 470 8.95 -3.08 32.64
C VAL A 470 9.85 -2.83 33.85
N ASN A 471 11.13 -2.62 33.59
CA ASN A 471 12.14 -2.32 34.60
C ASN A 471 12.99 -1.12 34.16
N PRO A 472 13.09 -0.04 34.97
CA PRO A 472 12.44 0.24 36.26
C PRO A 472 10.95 0.61 36.13
N LYS A 473 10.22 0.56 37.26
CA LYS A 473 8.76 0.84 37.33
C LYS A 473 8.40 2.18 36.66
N PRO A 474 7.60 2.18 35.57
CA PRO A 474 7.21 3.38 34.85
C PRO A 474 5.97 4.05 35.46
N GLU A 475 5.70 5.29 35.06
CA GLU A 475 4.34 5.84 35.01
C GLU A 475 3.76 5.44 33.64
N SER A 476 2.79 4.53 33.64
CA SER A 476 2.23 3.94 32.42
C SER A 476 0.77 4.33 32.25
N THR A 477 0.46 4.78 31.04
CA THR A 477 -0.88 4.69 30.43
C THR A 477 -0.86 3.52 29.44
N ASP A 478 -2.01 2.97 29.06
CA ASP A 478 -2.13 1.69 28.30
C ASP A 478 -1.24 1.56 27.05
N HIS A 479 -0.79 2.67 26.44
CA HIS A 479 0.02 2.69 25.20
C HIS A 479 1.31 3.53 25.28
N ILE A 480 1.61 4.13 26.44
CA ILE A 480 2.79 4.97 26.62
C ILE A 480 3.49 4.56 27.91
N ILE A 481 4.75 4.17 27.78
CA ILE A 481 5.62 3.92 28.92
C ILE A 481 6.43 5.17 29.17
N THR A 482 6.19 5.83 30.30
CA THR A 482 6.93 7.02 30.70
C THR A 482 7.89 6.71 31.85
N TRP A 483 9.17 7.01 31.65
CA TRP A 483 10.19 6.94 32.69
C TRP A 483 10.65 8.34 33.09
N ASP A 484 10.49 8.67 34.36
CA ASP A 484 11.13 9.84 34.97
C ASP A 484 12.60 9.52 35.30
N MET A 485 13.50 10.10 34.51
CA MET A 485 14.93 9.98 34.76
C MET A 485 15.32 11.05 35.78
N LYS A 486 15.37 10.62 37.06
CA LYS A 486 15.74 11.42 38.26
C LYS A 486 17.18 12.00 38.28
N GLY A 487 17.77 12.27 37.13
CA GLY A 487 19.09 12.86 36.96
C GLY A 487 20.14 11.79 36.74
N ILE A 488 20.54 11.56 35.48
CA ILE A 488 21.63 10.64 35.16
C ILE A 488 22.95 11.40 35.33
N PRO A 489 23.85 10.99 36.24
CA PRO A 489 25.17 11.58 36.39
C PRO A 489 26.02 11.52 35.12
N SER A 490 27.04 12.38 35.06
CA SER A 490 27.94 12.46 33.91
C SER A 490 28.71 11.15 33.70
N THR A 491 28.72 10.64 32.47
CA THR A 491 29.38 9.40 32.03
C THR A 491 28.76 8.11 32.57
N GLU A 492 27.59 8.19 33.22
CA GLU A 492 26.89 7.01 33.72
C GLU A 492 25.93 6.44 32.66
N LYS A 493 25.77 5.12 32.70
CA LYS A 493 24.84 4.37 31.85
C LYS A 493 23.62 3.96 32.66
N ARG A 494 22.44 4.10 32.07
CA ARG A 494 21.21 3.48 32.57
C ARG A 494 20.62 2.57 31.52
N THR A 495 20.11 1.44 31.97
CA THR A 495 19.48 0.43 31.14
C THR A 495 18.00 0.36 31.51
N LEU A 496 17.13 0.42 30.51
CA LEU A 496 15.69 0.20 30.65
C LEU A 496 15.35 -1.04 29.83
N GLU A 497 14.51 -1.90 30.40
CA GLU A 497 14.08 -3.14 29.76
C GLU A 497 12.57 -3.27 29.88
N PHE A 498 11.91 -3.67 28.80
CA PHE A 498 10.49 -4.02 28.81
C PHE A 498 10.18 -5.08 27.77
N GLU A 499 9.09 -5.81 27.99
CA GLU A 499 8.63 -6.88 27.11
C GLU A 499 7.26 -6.53 26.53
N ILE A 500 7.07 -6.79 25.24
CA ILE A 500 5.78 -6.61 24.55
C ILE A 500 5.23 -7.97 24.13
N LEU A 501 3.95 -8.21 24.41
CA LEU A 501 3.17 -9.40 24.07
C LEU A 501 2.06 -9.05 23.08
N GLY A 502 1.71 -10.01 22.21
CA GLY A 502 0.55 -9.91 21.32
C GLY A 502 0.86 -9.45 19.90
N LEU A 503 2.11 -9.05 19.62
CA LEU A 503 2.58 -8.70 18.28
C LEU A 503 3.35 -9.87 17.67
N ASP A 504 3.11 -10.15 16.39
CA ASP A 504 3.94 -11.08 15.64
C ASP A 504 5.38 -10.52 15.51
N LYS A 505 6.33 -11.41 15.18
CA LYS A 505 7.75 -11.07 14.97
C LYS A 505 7.93 -9.85 14.06
N ASP A 506 7.04 -9.72 13.06
CA ASP A 506 7.15 -8.73 12.02
C ASP A 506 6.43 -7.41 12.31
N ASP A 507 5.71 -7.31 13.42
CA ASP A 507 4.85 -6.15 13.70
C ASP A 507 5.53 -5.08 14.58
N TYR A 508 6.72 -5.36 15.12
CA TYR A 508 7.48 -4.42 15.95
C TYR A 508 8.99 -4.41 15.63
N ASP A 509 9.44 -3.39 14.89
CA ASP A 509 10.84 -3.29 14.41
C ASP A 509 11.57 -2.02 14.87
N GLU A 510 10.84 -0.98 15.28
CA GLU A 510 11.41 0.29 15.69
C GLU A 510 10.70 0.77 16.96
N ASN A 511 11.48 1.26 17.94
CA ASN A 511 10.92 1.94 19.09
C ASN A 511 10.69 3.42 18.76
N GLU A 512 9.46 3.87 18.91
CA GLU A 512 9.12 5.30 18.92
C GLU A 512 9.48 5.89 20.29
N LEU A 513 10.73 6.35 20.40
CA LEU A 513 11.26 6.97 21.61
C LEU A 513 11.19 8.49 21.52
N TYR A 514 10.58 9.08 22.54
CA TYR A 514 10.44 10.51 22.68
C TYR A 514 10.98 11.03 24.01
N ILE A 515 11.49 12.25 23.99
CA ILE A 515 12.04 12.93 25.15
C ILE A 515 11.27 14.22 25.45
N ASP A 516 11.11 14.49 26.73
CA ASP A 516 10.42 15.68 27.24
C ASP A 516 11.25 16.29 28.38
N GLY A 517 11.35 17.62 28.43
CA GLY A 517 12.13 18.35 29.45
C GLY A 517 13.65 18.46 29.22
N ILE A 518 14.18 18.09 28.05
CA ILE A 518 15.58 18.33 27.63
C ILE A 518 15.64 18.90 26.22
N ASP A 519 16.64 19.72 25.95
CA ASP A 519 16.91 20.23 24.60
C ASP A 519 17.13 19.06 23.62
N PRO A 520 16.28 18.92 22.58
CA PRO A 520 16.40 17.85 21.59
C PRO A 520 17.73 17.86 20.82
N GLU A 521 18.42 19.00 20.76
CA GLU A 521 19.74 19.07 20.14
C GLU A 521 20.77 18.23 20.90
N LEU A 522 20.65 18.19 22.24
CA LEU A 522 21.54 17.46 23.13
C LEU A 522 21.29 15.94 23.13
N VAL A 523 20.18 15.46 22.58
CA VAL A 523 19.81 14.05 22.62
C VAL A 523 19.92 13.39 21.25
N SER A 524 20.44 12.17 21.23
CA SER A 524 20.57 11.35 20.03
C SER A 524 19.92 10.00 20.27
N GLY A 525 19.07 9.55 19.34
CA GLY A 525 18.31 8.30 19.44
C GLY A 525 16.81 8.44 19.76
N ALA A 526 16.36 9.61 20.21
CA ALA A 526 14.96 9.92 20.50
C ALA A 526 14.54 11.28 19.90
N GLU A 527 13.26 11.43 19.60
CA GLU A 527 12.66 12.68 19.08
C GLU A 527 12.06 13.52 20.22
N ALA A 528 11.81 14.82 19.98
CA ALA A 528 11.12 15.66 20.95
C ALA A 528 9.65 15.23 21.08
N TRP A 529 9.13 15.15 22.29
CA TRP A 529 7.70 14.90 22.50
C TRP A 529 6.89 16.13 22.13
N ASP A 530 6.01 16.00 21.12
CA ASP A 530 5.02 17.00 20.77
C ASP A 530 3.62 16.45 21.09
N SER A 531 2.98 17.05 22.09
CA SER A 531 1.69 16.57 22.60
C SER A 531 0.55 16.82 21.62
N GLU A 532 0.59 17.92 20.84
CA GLU A 532 -0.47 18.25 19.87
C GLU A 532 -0.38 17.34 18.64
N ALA A 533 0.82 17.12 18.10
CA ALA A 533 1.04 16.22 16.97
C ALA A 533 0.73 14.75 17.31
N PHE A 534 0.97 14.34 18.55
CA PHE A 534 0.64 13.00 19.02
C PHE A 534 -0.88 12.81 19.22
N GLU A 535 -1.58 13.80 19.77
CA GLU A 535 -3.04 13.74 19.88
C GLU A 535 -3.74 13.70 18.51
N GLU A 536 -3.19 14.40 17.50
CA GLU A 536 -3.69 14.36 16.13
C GLU A 536 -3.47 12.97 15.49
N LYS A 537 -2.27 12.39 15.63
CA LYS A 537 -2.00 10.99 15.26
C LYS A 537 -2.92 10.00 15.97
N ARG A 538 -3.15 10.19 17.27
CA ARG A 538 -4.01 9.32 18.09
C ARG A 538 -5.47 9.41 17.68
N LYS A 539 -5.97 10.59 17.34
CA LYS A 539 -7.34 10.75 16.80
C LYS A 539 -7.52 9.99 15.49
N ILE A 540 -6.54 10.09 14.58
CA ILE A 540 -6.55 9.36 13.31
C ILE A 540 -6.54 7.84 13.57
N MET A 541 -5.64 7.36 14.42
CA MET A 541 -5.58 5.93 14.76
C MET A 541 -6.84 5.43 15.48
N MET A 542 -7.43 6.23 16.37
CA MET A 542 -8.69 5.90 17.08
C MET A 542 -9.92 5.96 16.17
N GLU A 543 -9.95 6.83 15.16
CA GLU A 543 -10.98 6.80 14.12
C GLU A 543 -10.86 5.53 13.29
N GLU A 544 -9.64 5.13 12.90
CA GLU A 544 -9.40 3.86 12.21
C GLU A 544 -9.80 2.64 13.05
N THR A 545 -9.44 2.59 14.35
CA THR A 545 -9.83 1.46 15.22
C THR A 545 -11.32 1.44 15.56
N LYS A 546 -11.97 2.59 15.69
CA LYS A 546 -13.44 2.64 15.90
C LYS A 546 -14.19 2.25 14.64
N GLU A 547 -13.70 2.61 13.46
CA GLU A 547 -14.24 2.07 12.21
C GLU A 547 -14.08 0.55 12.17
N GLU A 548 -12.94 0.00 12.62
CA GLU A 548 -12.74 -1.45 12.74
C GLU A 548 -13.65 -2.13 13.78
N GLU A 549 -13.83 -1.56 14.99
CA GLU A 549 -14.71 -2.12 16.04
C GLU A 549 -16.19 -2.08 15.65
N ILE A 550 -16.65 -0.98 15.05
CA ILE A 550 -18.03 -0.86 14.54
C ILE A 550 -18.24 -1.86 13.39
N GLU A 551 -17.23 -2.09 12.55
CA GLU A 551 -17.29 -3.11 11.50
C GLU A 551 -17.33 -4.55 12.07
N GLU A 552 -16.61 -4.84 13.16
CA GLU A 552 -16.67 -6.14 13.84
C GLU A 552 -18.03 -6.39 14.52
N GLU A 553 -18.62 -5.39 15.18
CA GLU A 553 -19.97 -5.49 15.75
C GLU A 553 -21.04 -5.73 14.67
N ILE A 554 -20.93 -5.05 13.51
CA ILE A 554 -21.84 -5.26 12.38
C ILE A 554 -21.63 -6.66 11.75
N GLU A 555 -20.41 -7.20 11.71
CA GLU A 555 -20.17 -8.57 11.25
C GLU A 555 -20.71 -9.63 12.23
N GLU A 556 -20.65 -9.39 13.54
CA GLU A 556 -21.23 -10.28 14.54
C GLU A 556 -22.76 -10.24 14.53
N GLU A 557 -23.38 -9.07 14.37
CA GLU A 557 -24.83 -8.95 14.20
C GLU A 557 -25.32 -9.66 12.93
N ASN A 558 -24.60 -9.52 11.82
CA ASN A 558 -24.95 -10.22 10.57
C ASN A 558 -24.74 -11.74 10.65
N LYS A 559 -23.74 -12.22 11.40
CA LYS A 559 -23.56 -13.67 11.65
C LYS A 559 -24.63 -14.24 12.59
N ASN A 560 -25.18 -13.44 13.49
CA ASN A 560 -26.26 -13.85 14.38
C ASN A 560 -27.62 -13.84 13.65
N SER A 561 -27.88 -12.87 12.77
CA SER A 561 -29.10 -12.86 11.95
C SER A 561 -29.13 -14.01 10.93
N GLU A 562 -27.98 -14.38 10.32
CA GLU A 562 -27.89 -15.55 9.44
C GLU A 562 -28.07 -16.90 10.18
N LYS A 563 -27.88 -16.93 11.51
CA LYS A 563 -28.16 -18.11 12.33
C LYS A 563 -29.63 -18.21 12.75
N GLU A 564 -30.30 -17.09 13.01
CA GLU A 564 -31.73 -17.06 13.35
C GLU A 564 -32.65 -17.29 12.14
N GLU A 565 -32.20 -17.00 10.91
CA GLU A 565 -32.93 -17.36 9.68
C GLU A 565 -32.69 -18.83 9.22
N GLY A 566 -31.82 -19.56 9.92
CA GLY A 566 -31.43 -20.95 9.62
C GLY A 566 -31.98 -22.02 10.56
N GLU A 567 -32.68 -21.66 11.63
CA GLU A 567 -33.50 -22.54 12.48
C GLU A 567 -34.99 -22.37 12.15
#